data_AF-A0AAN4ZCJ9-F1
#
_entry.id   AF-A0AAN4ZCJ9-F1
#
_cell.length_a   1.000
_cell.length_b   1.000
_cell.length_c   1.000
_cell.angle_alpha   90.00
_cell.angle_beta   90.00
_cell.angle_gamma   90.00
#
_symmetry.space_group_name_H-M   'P 1'
#
loop_
_entity.id
_entity.type
_entity.pdbx_description
1 polymer ?
#
loop_
_entity_poly.entity_id
_entity_poly.type
_entity_poly.pdbx_seq_one_letter_code
_entity_poly.pdbx_strand_id
1 'polypeptide(L)'
;FPLVLCLIAANFVCSISFEQLRILIIRPDDKLFFPDKLERALQTGVERIQEAINVAPLTEHTVKTEDVLKCLQLEPSGRYSGKARMILSNNSGSVREVNLNKDIVLNYANFAILLDINQERCNKEIDLMASANPCYVRNGNRPAIARIRVCPQLDRWEVFLKSNTASDVFRHELLHALGWGTVVAPSNSIITPMDVSLNWNVGTTSQTVIRKFVDFGNSATEFARLHFNCSQLEGIETERADKMHLSEYIFGNELMTPIISTSANFFTEISARILEETHFGPERWYLVNRSIIALEGREWSYGRGWGCEFVKRSCYDYINLRLWQHRSTFPFCSTADYSKPDASLHICTPSYHRALKCGHFTMDYEERSSNGLSPHSMVNIFPGIPFQFSTRMPSGSETRFCPFIQAISSDTLFVSPRMDDIHPC
;
A
#
# COMPACT_ATOMS: atom_id res chain seq x y z
N PHE A 1 -40.78 6.26 51.35
CA PHE A 1 -40.69 6.74 49.95
C PHE A 1 -39.63 7.84 49.87
N PRO A 2 -38.34 7.52 49.72
CA PRO A 2 -37.37 8.54 49.37
C PRO A 2 -37.42 8.81 47.85
N LEU A 3 -37.27 10.08 47.51
CA LEU A 3 -37.21 10.61 46.15
C LEU A 3 -36.07 9.97 45.36
N VAL A 4 -36.40 9.50 44.16
CA VAL A 4 -35.45 9.20 43.10
C VAL A 4 -34.94 10.52 42.53
N LEU A 5 -33.72 10.92 42.91
CA LEU A 5 -32.96 11.91 42.16
C LEU A 5 -32.23 11.17 41.03
N CYS A 6 -32.78 11.25 39.83
CA CYS A 6 -32.09 10.84 38.61
C CYS A 6 -30.94 11.83 38.35
N LEU A 7 -29.70 11.41 38.65
CA LEU A 7 -28.50 12.05 38.14
C LEU A 7 -28.39 11.75 36.64
N ILE A 8 -28.80 12.70 35.81
CA ILE A 8 -28.43 12.70 34.39
C ILE A 8 -26.99 13.19 34.32
N ALA A 9 -26.04 12.26 34.34
CA ALA A 9 -24.69 12.52 33.89
C ALA A 9 -24.75 12.70 32.37
N ALA A 10 -24.76 13.95 31.91
CA ALA A 10 -24.52 14.27 30.52
C ALA A 10 -23.09 13.79 30.19
N ASN A 11 -23.00 12.71 29.43
CA ASN A 11 -21.77 12.30 28.78
C ASN A 11 -21.34 13.42 27.83
N PHE A 12 -20.55 14.37 28.32
CA PHE A 12 -19.75 15.24 27.48
C PHE A 12 -18.73 14.35 26.79
N VAL A 13 -19.11 13.79 25.65
CA VAL A 13 -18.14 13.26 24.68
C VAL A 13 -17.39 14.48 24.18
N CYS A 14 -16.20 14.71 24.74
CA CYS A 14 -15.30 15.74 24.27
C CYS A 14 -14.89 15.33 22.86
N SER A 15 -15.50 15.92 21.83
CA SER A 15 -15.13 15.64 20.45
C SER A 15 -13.70 16.12 20.24
N ILE A 16 -12.77 15.22 19.94
CA ILE A 16 -11.42 15.59 19.52
C ILE A 16 -11.53 16.49 18.30
N SER A 17 -11.02 17.71 18.41
CA SER A 17 -10.89 18.61 17.26
C SER A 17 -9.67 18.18 16.46
N PHE A 18 -9.88 17.45 15.37
CA PHE A 18 -8.82 17.11 14.43
C PHE A 18 -8.26 18.37 13.75
N GLU A 19 -6.96 18.39 13.48
CA GLU A 19 -6.27 19.46 12.77
C GLU A 19 -5.72 18.95 11.43
N GLN A 20 -5.60 19.83 10.43
CA GLN A 20 -4.90 19.51 9.19
C GLN A 20 -3.46 19.02 9.50
N LEU A 21 -3.04 17.92 8.87
CA LEU A 21 -1.65 17.47 8.95
C LEU A 21 -0.71 18.53 8.36
N ARG A 22 0.33 18.87 9.13
CA ARG A 22 1.37 19.84 8.78
C ARG A 22 2.74 19.22 9.06
N ILE A 23 3.48 18.96 8.01
CA ILE A 23 4.73 18.20 8.00
C ILE A 23 5.91 19.17 7.94
N LEU A 24 6.78 19.05 8.94
CA LEU A 24 8.11 19.65 8.95
C LEU A 24 9.12 18.66 8.35
N ILE A 25 9.77 19.02 7.24
CA ILE A 25 10.86 18.23 6.67
C ILE A 25 12.16 18.72 7.26
N ILE A 26 12.90 17.84 7.91
CA ILE A 26 14.22 18.11 8.47
C ILE A 26 15.23 17.25 7.73
N ARG A 27 16.19 17.89 7.09
CA ARG A 27 17.28 17.22 6.38
C ARG A 27 18.61 17.52 7.10
N PRO A 28 19.34 16.51 7.59
CA PRO A 28 20.68 16.70 8.13
C PRO A 28 21.63 17.36 7.13
N ASP A 29 22.61 18.13 7.62
CA ASP A 29 23.65 18.76 6.79
C ASP A 29 24.78 17.77 6.52
N ASP A 30 24.47 16.73 5.76
CA ASP A 30 25.38 15.63 5.41
C ASP A 30 26.13 15.86 4.08
N LYS A 31 25.88 17.00 3.41
CA LYS A 31 26.37 17.35 2.06
C LYS A 31 26.01 16.34 0.97
N LEU A 32 25.14 15.36 1.24
CA LEU A 32 24.75 14.37 0.25
C LEU A 32 23.85 15.02 -0.78
N PHE A 33 23.94 14.58 -2.04
CA PHE A 33 23.14 15.16 -3.12
C PHE A 33 21.71 14.63 -3.09
N PHE A 34 20.73 15.53 -3.26
CA PHE A 34 19.32 15.15 -3.46
C PHE A 34 18.82 15.88 -4.71
N PRO A 35 18.46 15.17 -5.79
CA PRO A 35 18.09 15.80 -7.04
C PRO A 35 16.86 16.70 -6.93
N ASP A 36 16.85 17.88 -7.57
CA ASP A 36 15.71 18.81 -7.54
C ASP A 36 14.40 18.20 -8.06
N LYS A 37 14.49 17.27 -9.04
CA LYS A 37 13.31 16.54 -9.53
C LYS A 37 12.71 15.66 -8.43
N LEU A 38 13.56 15.01 -7.63
CA LEU A 38 13.14 14.15 -6.53
C LEU A 38 12.63 14.98 -5.35
N GLU A 39 13.23 16.14 -5.10
CA GLU A 39 12.75 17.14 -4.15
C GLU A 39 11.34 17.64 -4.49
N ARG A 40 11.05 17.88 -5.78
CA ARG A 40 9.70 18.21 -6.24
C ARG A 40 8.72 17.05 -6.04
N ALA A 41 9.13 15.82 -6.36
CA ALA A 41 8.28 14.63 -6.14
C ALA A 41 7.96 14.43 -4.64
N LEU A 42 8.94 14.60 -3.75
CA LEU A 42 8.75 14.58 -2.30
C LEU A 42 7.77 15.67 -1.86
N GLN A 43 7.94 16.90 -2.37
CA GLN A 43 7.04 18.00 -2.07
C GLN A 43 5.59 17.70 -2.50
N THR A 44 5.38 17.22 -3.72
CA THR A 44 4.05 16.82 -4.20
C THR A 44 3.45 15.69 -3.35
N GLY A 45 4.26 14.71 -2.94
CA GLY A 45 3.79 13.63 -2.06
C GLY A 45 3.34 14.15 -0.70
N VAL A 46 4.12 15.05 -0.10
CA VAL A 46 3.79 15.71 1.17
C VAL A 46 2.51 16.55 1.04
N GLU A 47 2.38 17.36 0.00
CA GLU A 47 1.20 18.19 -0.24
C GLU A 47 -0.08 17.32 -0.33
N ARG A 48 -0.06 16.26 -1.14
CA ARG A 48 -1.21 15.35 -1.30
C ARG A 48 -1.59 14.63 0.00
N ILE A 49 -0.61 14.21 0.80
CA ILE A 49 -0.87 13.57 2.10
C ILE A 49 -1.41 14.57 3.13
N GLN A 50 -0.86 15.78 3.18
CA GLN A 50 -1.36 16.83 4.06
C GLN A 50 -2.80 17.22 3.75
N GLU A 51 -3.17 17.32 2.47
CA GLU A 51 -4.53 17.63 2.04
C GLU A 51 -5.52 16.52 2.42
N ALA A 52 -5.09 15.26 2.32
CA ALA A 52 -5.93 14.10 2.57
C ALA A 52 -6.13 13.80 4.06
N ILE A 53 -5.21 14.18 4.95
CA ILE A 53 -5.20 13.65 6.33
C ILE A 53 -5.30 14.78 7.36
N ASN A 54 -6.22 14.61 8.30
CA ASN A 54 -6.25 15.34 9.55
C ASN A 54 -5.76 14.45 10.69
N VAL A 55 -5.17 15.06 11.71
CA VAL A 55 -4.55 14.38 12.85
C VAL A 55 -5.15 14.88 14.16
N ALA A 56 -5.20 14.00 15.16
CA ALA A 56 -5.46 14.41 16.53
C ALA A 56 -4.37 15.41 17.01
N PRO A 57 -4.70 16.37 17.89
CA PRO A 57 -3.70 17.28 18.45
C PRO A 57 -2.54 16.56 19.12
N LEU A 58 -1.33 17.12 19.05
CA LEU A 58 -0.19 16.58 19.80
C LEU A 58 -0.38 16.84 21.29
N THR A 59 -0.11 15.82 22.11
CA THR A 59 -0.02 15.99 23.56
C THR A 59 1.30 16.65 23.97
N GLU A 60 2.38 16.36 23.24
CA GLU A 60 3.70 16.95 23.41
C GLU A 60 4.19 17.51 22.07
N HIS A 61 4.46 18.82 22.04
CA HIS A 61 4.93 19.52 20.84
C HIS A 61 6.47 19.56 20.75
N THR A 62 7.16 18.91 21.68
CA THR A 62 8.62 18.87 21.76
C THR A 62 9.10 17.47 21.47
N VAL A 63 9.85 17.31 20.39
CA VAL A 63 10.56 16.07 20.08
C VAL A 63 11.91 16.08 20.78
N LYS A 64 12.21 15.02 21.54
CA LYS A 64 13.45 14.93 22.30
C LYS A 64 14.64 14.66 21.41
N THR A 65 15.78 15.28 21.73
CA THR A 65 17.05 15.03 21.00
C THR A 65 17.41 13.55 20.95
N GLU A 66 17.24 12.83 22.06
CA GLU A 66 17.52 11.39 22.12
C GLU A 66 16.76 10.59 21.05
N ASP A 67 15.51 10.97 20.78
CA ASP A 67 14.67 10.29 19.81
C ASP A 67 15.13 10.60 18.38
N VAL A 68 15.49 11.85 18.12
CA VAL A 68 16.05 12.28 16.82
C VAL A 68 17.34 11.52 16.52
N LEU A 69 18.28 11.50 17.45
CA LEU A 69 19.58 10.86 17.27
C LEU A 69 19.43 9.34 17.13
N LYS A 70 18.61 8.71 17.98
CA LYS A 70 18.31 7.27 17.88
C LYS A 70 17.66 6.92 16.54
N CYS A 71 16.72 7.75 16.08
CA CYS A 71 16.03 7.55 14.82
C CYS A 71 16.99 7.66 13.62
N LEU A 72 17.92 8.61 13.65
CA LEU A 72 18.97 8.76 12.64
C LEU A 72 20.14 7.79 12.81
N GLN A 73 20.18 7.00 13.88
CA GLN A 73 21.31 6.11 14.23
C GLN A 73 22.63 6.89 14.38
N LEU A 74 22.57 8.04 15.06
CA LEU A 74 23.70 8.93 15.31
C LEU A 74 24.18 8.82 16.76
N GLU A 75 25.48 9.04 16.96
CA GLU A 75 26.12 9.00 18.27
C GLU A 75 25.83 10.26 19.11
N PRO A 76 25.49 10.15 20.41
CA PRO A 76 25.14 11.31 21.24
C PRO A 76 26.24 12.39 21.36
N SER A 77 27.51 12.02 21.20
CA SER A 77 28.67 12.92 21.35
C SER A 77 28.95 13.76 20.11
N GLY A 78 28.33 13.46 18.97
CA GLY A 78 28.52 14.20 17.73
C GLY A 78 27.87 15.58 17.75
N ARG A 79 28.30 16.47 16.85
CA ARG A 79 27.64 17.77 16.59
C ARG A 79 26.97 17.72 15.23
N TYR A 80 25.65 17.77 15.21
CA TYR A 80 24.83 17.61 14.03
C TYR A 80 23.90 18.82 13.86
N SER A 81 23.93 19.40 12.67
CA SER A 81 22.99 20.42 12.21
C SER A 81 22.17 19.87 11.04
N GLY A 82 21.03 20.50 10.81
CA GLY A 82 20.19 20.21 9.66
C GLY A 82 19.46 21.46 9.18
N LYS A 83 18.87 21.35 7.99
CA LYS A 83 17.97 22.35 7.43
C LYS A 83 16.55 21.84 7.57
N ALA A 84 15.70 22.63 8.22
CA ALA A 84 14.29 22.35 8.32
C ALA A 84 13.51 23.28 7.39
N ARG A 85 12.52 22.71 6.70
CA ARG A 85 11.59 23.43 5.86
C ARG A 85 10.19 22.88 6.07
N MET A 86 9.22 23.77 6.12
CA MET A 86 7.82 23.40 6.13
C MET A 86 7.29 23.42 4.71
N ILE A 87 6.47 22.44 4.35
CA ILE A 87 5.73 22.48 3.08
C ILE A 87 4.29 22.82 3.44
N LEU A 88 3.86 24.02 3.12
CA LEU A 88 2.46 24.42 3.24
C LEU A 88 1.82 24.30 1.85
N SER A 89 0.54 23.92 1.79
CA SER A 89 -0.21 23.91 0.53
C SER A 89 -0.04 25.28 -0.14
N ASN A 90 0.58 25.30 -1.32
CA ASN A 90 0.91 26.45 -2.17
C ASN A 90 2.16 27.29 -1.85
N ASN A 91 3.00 26.98 -0.84
CA ASN A 91 4.31 27.62 -0.66
C ASN A 91 5.27 26.80 0.21
N SER A 92 6.54 26.71 -0.21
CA SER A 92 7.60 26.25 0.69
C SER A 92 7.89 27.33 1.73
N GLY A 93 7.79 26.97 3.01
CA GLY A 93 8.14 27.86 4.11
C GLY A 93 9.63 28.21 4.09
N SER A 94 10.00 29.31 4.75
CA SER A 94 11.41 29.71 4.93
C SER A 94 12.24 28.55 5.46
N VAL A 95 13.34 28.21 4.81
CA VAL A 95 14.32 27.25 5.33
C VAL A 95 14.95 27.82 6.59
N ARG A 96 14.97 27.05 7.68
CA ARG A 96 15.58 27.42 8.95
C ARG A 96 16.62 26.39 9.34
N GLU A 97 17.73 26.84 9.91
CA GLU A 97 18.70 25.93 10.51
C GLU A 97 18.12 25.33 11.80
N VAL A 98 18.32 24.03 11.98
CA VAL A 98 17.91 23.29 13.18
C VAL A 98 19.12 22.57 13.73
N ASN A 99 19.35 22.74 15.04
CA ASN A 99 20.37 22.01 15.76
C ASN A 99 19.79 20.67 16.22
N LEU A 100 20.30 19.57 15.67
CA LEU A 100 19.78 18.22 15.94
C LEU A 100 20.24 17.68 17.30
N ASN A 101 21.18 18.35 17.97
CA ASN A 101 21.58 18.08 19.36
C ASN A 101 20.71 18.78 20.40
N LYS A 102 19.61 19.42 20.00
CA LYS A 102 18.66 20.09 20.90
C LYS A 102 17.24 19.60 20.65
N ASP A 103 16.40 19.72 21.68
CA ASP A 103 14.98 19.40 21.59
C ASP A 103 14.35 20.24 20.46
N ILE A 104 13.50 19.61 19.65
CA ILE A 104 12.88 20.25 18.48
C ILE A 104 11.43 20.58 18.82
N VAL A 105 11.09 21.86 18.81
CA VAL A 105 9.72 22.32 19.08
C VAL A 105 8.93 22.44 17.77
N LEU A 106 7.83 21.72 17.67
CA LEU A 106 6.89 21.69 16.55
C LEU A 106 5.86 22.82 16.68
N ASN A 107 6.30 24.08 16.53
CA ASN A 107 5.43 25.25 16.74
C ASN A 107 4.30 25.40 15.71
N TYR A 108 4.57 25.05 14.45
CA TYR A 108 3.64 25.25 13.32
C TYR A 108 3.38 23.96 12.54
N ALA A 109 3.97 22.86 13.00
CA ALA A 109 3.84 21.51 12.46
C ALA A 109 3.23 20.62 13.53
N ASN A 110 2.56 19.56 13.11
CA ASN A 110 2.04 18.55 14.02
C ASN A 110 2.57 17.15 13.68
N PHE A 111 3.53 17.09 12.75
CA PHE A 111 4.34 15.93 12.40
C PHE A 111 5.67 16.37 11.79
N ALA A 112 6.75 15.61 12.00
CA ALA A 112 8.05 15.87 11.40
C ALA A 112 8.60 14.63 10.69
N ILE A 113 9.29 14.85 9.57
CA ILE A 113 10.05 13.80 8.89
C ILE A 113 11.53 14.14 8.88
N LEU A 114 12.35 13.16 9.24
CA LEU A 114 13.79 13.19 9.12
C LEU A 114 14.15 12.55 7.77
N LEU A 115 14.61 13.35 6.81
CA LEU A 115 15.04 12.86 5.50
C LEU A 115 16.47 12.33 5.60
N ASP A 116 16.62 11.01 5.53
CA ASP A 116 17.89 10.27 5.66
C ASP A 116 18.36 9.80 4.28
N ILE A 117 19.56 10.22 3.86
CA ILE A 117 20.23 9.67 2.69
C ILE A 117 21.43 8.89 3.21
N ASN A 118 21.35 7.57 3.23
CA ASN A 118 22.43 6.72 3.74
C ASN A 118 23.08 5.93 2.60
N GLN A 119 24.22 6.44 2.10
CA GLN A 119 24.87 5.85 0.92
C GLN A 119 25.33 4.41 1.14
N GLU A 120 25.88 4.07 2.32
CA GLU A 120 26.33 2.71 2.62
C GLU A 120 25.18 1.71 2.53
N ARG A 121 24.04 2.06 3.12
CA ARG A 121 22.87 1.19 3.12
C ARG A 121 22.22 1.12 1.75
N CYS A 122 22.07 2.25 1.06
CA CYS A 122 21.54 2.26 -0.29
C CYS A 122 22.40 1.48 -1.29
N ASN A 123 23.71 1.32 -1.02
CA ASN A 123 24.57 0.43 -1.82
C ASN A 123 24.38 -1.06 -1.49
N LYS A 124 23.86 -1.38 -0.31
CA LYS A 124 23.53 -2.77 0.11
C LYS A 124 22.14 -3.20 -0.33
N GLU A 125 21.18 -2.27 -0.33
CA GLU A 125 19.77 -2.50 -0.66
C GLU A 125 19.46 -1.96 -2.06
N ILE A 126 19.94 -2.64 -3.11
CA ILE A 126 19.95 -2.13 -4.49
C ILE A 126 18.57 -1.89 -5.11
N ASP A 127 17.52 -2.48 -4.56
CA ASP A 127 16.13 -2.33 -5.03
C ASP A 127 15.29 -1.35 -4.18
N LEU A 128 15.83 -0.87 -3.04
CA LEU A 128 15.10 -0.02 -2.11
C LEU A 128 15.16 1.44 -2.53
N MET A 129 14.09 1.96 -3.12
CA MET A 129 13.98 3.38 -3.48
C MET A 129 13.84 4.29 -2.25
N ALA A 130 12.93 3.92 -1.36
CA ALA A 130 12.70 4.62 -0.10
C ALA A 130 12.19 3.64 0.96
N SER A 131 12.24 4.05 2.23
CA SER A 131 11.59 3.36 3.35
C SER A 131 11.30 4.35 4.47
N ALA A 132 10.25 4.11 5.24
CA ALA A 132 9.88 4.98 6.33
C ALA A 132 9.37 4.24 7.56
N ASN A 133 9.66 4.81 8.73
CA ASN A 133 9.18 4.30 10.00
C ASN A 133 8.99 5.46 11.00
N PRO A 134 7.97 5.41 11.87
CA PRO A 134 7.90 6.26 13.05
C PRO A 134 9.18 6.11 13.87
N CYS A 135 9.72 7.21 14.40
CA CYS A 135 10.88 7.11 15.28
C CYS A 135 10.51 6.48 16.63
N TYR A 136 9.30 6.80 17.11
CA TYR A 136 8.72 6.23 18.31
C TYR A 136 7.21 6.46 18.34
N VAL A 137 6.55 5.68 19.19
CA VAL A 137 5.16 5.87 19.59
C VAL A 137 5.13 5.81 21.11
N ARG A 138 4.74 6.91 21.78
CA ARG A 138 4.83 7.06 23.24
C ARG A 138 3.45 7.26 23.85
N ASN A 139 3.18 6.56 24.96
CA ASN A 139 1.98 6.73 25.78
C ASN A 139 0.66 6.60 25.00
N GLY A 140 0.65 5.76 23.97
CA GLY A 140 -0.50 5.56 23.10
C GLY A 140 -0.85 6.73 22.17
N ASN A 141 -0.02 7.77 22.13
CA ASN A 141 -0.20 8.89 21.21
C ASN A 141 0.36 8.55 19.84
N ARG A 142 -0.20 9.16 18.80
CA ARG A 142 0.29 9.04 17.43
C ARG A 142 1.77 9.45 17.29
N PRO A 143 2.47 8.94 16.27
CA PRO A 143 3.78 9.44 15.87
C PRO A 143 3.80 10.97 15.71
N ALA A 144 4.79 11.61 16.34
CA ALA A 144 5.09 13.03 16.13
C ALA A 144 6.26 13.25 15.16
N ILE A 145 7.12 12.22 15.01
CA ILE A 145 8.29 12.26 14.14
C ILE A 145 8.57 10.88 13.55
N ALA A 146 9.02 10.87 12.30
CA ALA A 146 9.41 9.67 11.58
C ALA A 146 10.72 9.90 10.80
N ARG A 147 11.37 8.80 10.41
CA ARG A 147 12.48 8.84 9.45
C ARG A 147 11.99 8.31 8.12
N ILE A 148 12.28 9.05 7.06
CA ILE A 148 12.16 8.59 5.68
C ILE A 148 13.56 8.48 5.11
N ARG A 149 13.97 7.27 4.75
CA ARG A 149 15.21 7.01 4.03
C ARG A 149 14.93 7.03 2.53
N VAL A 150 15.81 7.67 1.78
CA VAL A 150 15.71 7.73 0.32
C VAL A 150 17.06 7.37 -0.30
N CYS A 151 17.03 6.54 -1.34
CA CYS A 151 18.20 6.15 -2.12
C CYS A 151 18.15 6.84 -3.50
N PRO A 152 18.61 8.11 -3.60
CA PRO A 152 18.45 8.93 -4.80
C PRO A 152 19.32 8.46 -5.99
N GLN A 153 20.30 7.59 -5.76
CA GLN A 153 21.21 7.11 -6.81
C GLN A 153 20.62 6.01 -7.70
N LEU A 154 19.44 5.47 -7.37
CA LEU A 154 18.87 4.38 -8.13
C LEU A 154 18.31 4.88 -9.48
N ASP A 155 18.76 4.27 -10.57
CA ASP A 155 18.30 4.57 -11.94
C ASP A 155 16.78 4.40 -12.09
N ARG A 156 16.17 3.56 -11.26
CA ARG A 156 14.72 3.33 -11.25
C ARG A 156 13.92 4.62 -11.05
N TRP A 157 14.45 5.62 -10.33
CA TRP A 157 13.80 6.93 -10.17
C TRP A 157 13.49 7.61 -11.50
N GLU A 158 14.34 7.44 -12.53
CA GLU A 158 14.12 8.07 -13.83
C GLU A 158 12.83 7.59 -14.51
N VAL A 159 12.42 6.34 -14.28
CA VAL A 159 11.16 5.81 -14.81
C VAL A 159 9.97 6.49 -14.14
N PHE A 160 9.97 6.55 -12.82
CA PHE A 160 8.92 7.19 -12.01
C PHE A 160 8.83 8.70 -12.22
N LEU A 161 9.97 9.36 -12.44
CA LEU A 161 10.02 10.79 -12.76
C LEU A 161 9.44 11.08 -14.16
N LYS A 162 9.67 10.20 -15.13
CA LYS A 162 9.11 10.34 -16.48
C LYS A 162 7.61 10.07 -16.52
N SER A 163 7.10 9.17 -15.69
CA SER A 163 5.67 8.85 -15.59
C SER A 163 4.91 9.74 -14.60
N ASN A 164 5.58 10.68 -13.93
CA ASN A 164 5.03 11.52 -12.86
C ASN A 164 4.47 10.73 -11.64
N THR A 165 4.90 9.48 -11.43
CA THR A 165 4.48 8.66 -10.28
C THR A 165 5.50 8.63 -9.14
N ALA A 166 6.65 9.34 -9.27
CA ALA A 166 7.65 9.43 -8.20
C ALA A 166 7.08 9.97 -6.88
N SER A 167 6.04 10.82 -6.94
CA SER A 167 5.36 11.31 -5.73
C SER A 167 4.63 10.20 -4.98
N ASP A 168 4.18 9.13 -5.66
CA ASP A 168 3.44 8.04 -5.03
C ASP A 168 4.35 7.20 -4.13
N VAL A 169 5.63 7.03 -4.48
CA VAL A 169 6.63 6.43 -3.59
C VAL A 169 6.70 7.20 -2.28
N PHE A 170 6.73 8.53 -2.32
CA PHE A 170 6.75 9.34 -1.10
C PHE A 170 5.44 9.29 -0.32
N ARG A 171 4.29 9.24 -1.01
CA ARG A 171 2.98 9.12 -0.35
C ARG A 171 2.88 7.79 0.41
N HIS A 172 3.33 6.71 -0.21
CA HIS A 172 3.43 5.38 0.41
C HIS A 172 4.29 5.43 1.69
N GLU A 173 5.50 5.96 1.60
CA GLU A 173 6.38 6.07 2.76
C GLU A 173 5.84 7.01 3.84
N LEU A 174 5.13 8.07 3.46
CA LEU A 174 4.47 8.95 4.43
C LEU A 174 3.36 8.23 5.20
N LEU A 175 2.64 7.29 4.59
CA LEU A 175 1.66 6.46 5.30
C LEU A 175 2.35 5.52 6.30
N HIS A 176 3.48 4.91 5.95
CA HIS A 176 4.30 4.16 6.92
C HIS A 176 4.83 5.04 8.06
N ALA A 177 5.28 6.25 7.74
CA ALA A 177 5.73 7.23 8.72
C ALA A 177 4.63 7.61 9.72
N LEU A 178 3.36 7.60 9.29
CA LEU A 178 2.17 7.81 10.11
C LEU A 178 1.69 6.55 10.83
N GLY A 179 2.40 5.42 10.73
CA GLY A 179 2.08 4.21 11.48
C GLY A 179 1.33 3.14 10.67
N TRP A 180 1.00 3.38 9.41
CA TRP A 180 0.34 2.37 8.56
C TRP A 180 1.25 1.15 8.44
N GLY A 181 0.78 -0.02 8.88
CA GLY A 181 1.53 -1.28 8.83
C GLY A 181 2.78 -1.36 9.72
N THR A 182 3.21 -0.26 10.36
CA THR A 182 4.39 -0.20 11.24
C THR A 182 4.03 -0.15 12.73
N VAL A 183 2.77 0.17 13.04
CA VAL A 183 2.21 0.12 14.38
C VAL A 183 1.42 -1.18 14.54
N VAL A 184 1.75 -1.97 15.56
CA VAL A 184 1.12 -3.27 15.82
C VAL A 184 0.16 -3.12 16.99
N ALA A 185 -1.11 -3.50 16.80
CA ALA A 185 -2.11 -3.47 17.85
C ALA A 185 -1.71 -4.38 19.04
N PRO A 186 -1.99 -4.00 20.30
CA PRO A 186 -1.84 -4.91 21.43
C PRO A 186 -2.70 -6.16 21.22
N SER A 187 -2.23 -7.35 21.62
CA SER A 187 -2.88 -8.63 21.30
C SER A 187 -4.36 -8.74 21.75
N ASN A 188 -4.74 -8.00 22.79
CA ASN A 188 -6.13 -7.94 23.29
C ASN A 188 -7.05 -7.00 22.48
N SER A 189 -6.49 -6.27 21.51
CA SER A 189 -7.18 -5.27 20.68
C SER A 189 -7.21 -5.67 19.20
N ILE A 190 -6.65 -6.84 18.84
CA ILE A 190 -6.71 -7.36 17.46
C ILE A 190 -8.16 -7.76 17.17
N ILE A 191 -8.82 -6.99 16.30
CA ILE A 191 -10.22 -7.24 15.90
C ILE A 191 -10.30 -7.94 14.54
N THR A 192 -9.16 -8.20 13.90
CA THR A 192 -9.08 -8.79 12.56
C THR A 192 -8.90 -10.30 12.60
N PRO A 193 -9.22 -11.02 11.50
CA PRO A 193 -9.17 -12.47 11.47
C PRO A 193 -7.76 -13.03 11.72
N MET A 194 -7.70 -14.22 12.30
CA MET A 194 -6.46 -14.99 12.38
C MET A 194 -5.99 -15.41 10.98
N ASP A 195 -4.71 -15.73 10.86
CA ASP A 195 -4.13 -16.33 9.65
C ASP A 195 -4.91 -17.60 9.24
N VAL A 196 -5.20 -17.72 7.95
CA VAL A 196 -5.98 -18.84 7.39
C VAL A 196 -5.07 -19.66 6.49
N SER A 197 -4.89 -20.94 6.82
CA SER A 197 -4.24 -21.93 5.95
C SER A 197 -5.25 -22.57 5.01
N LEU A 198 -5.00 -22.52 3.71
CA LEU A 198 -5.85 -23.08 2.65
C LEU A 198 -5.02 -23.96 1.72
N ASN A 199 -5.66 -24.96 1.12
CA ASN A 199 -5.07 -25.68 -0.01
C ASN A 199 -5.64 -25.11 -1.31
N TRP A 200 -4.79 -24.46 -2.09
CA TRP A 200 -5.14 -23.86 -3.37
C TRP A 200 -4.77 -24.80 -4.52
N ASN A 201 -5.68 -24.96 -5.47
CA ASN A 201 -5.35 -25.66 -6.71
C ASN A 201 -4.43 -24.80 -7.56
N VAL A 202 -3.39 -25.41 -8.10
CA VAL A 202 -2.39 -24.82 -9.00
C VAL A 202 -2.27 -25.74 -10.21
N GLY A 203 -3.15 -25.53 -11.19
CA GLY A 203 -3.29 -26.43 -12.33
C GLY A 203 -3.71 -27.83 -11.91
N THR A 204 -2.83 -28.81 -12.11
CA THR A 204 -3.06 -30.23 -11.79
C THR A 204 -2.66 -30.64 -10.37
N THR A 205 -2.03 -29.73 -9.61
CA THR A 205 -1.59 -29.97 -8.23
C THR A 205 -2.32 -29.05 -7.26
N SER A 206 -2.08 -29.23 -5.96
CA SER A 206 -2.51 -28.28 -4.93
C SER A 206 -1.32 -27.88 -4.06
N GLN A 207 -1.33 -26.66 -3.57
CA GLN A 207 -0.32 -26.11 -2.67
C GLN A 207 -0.99 -25.46 -1.46
N THR A 208 -0.34 -25.57 -0.31
CA THR A 208 -0.80 -24.89 0.90
C THR A 208 -0.39 -23.41 0.84
N VAL A 209 -1.35 -22.52 1.10
CA VAL A 209 -1.14 -21.09 1.19
C VAL A 209 -1.60 -20.55 2.52
N ILE A 210 -0.95 -19.51 3.01
CA ILE A 210 -1.32 -18.83 4.25
C ILE A 210 -1.78 -17.42 3.92
N ARG A 211 -3.07 -17.16 4.12
CA ARG A 211 -3.63 -15.81 4.02
C ARG A 211 -3.48 -15.12 5.36
N LYS A 212 -3.00 -13.89 5.34
CA LYS A 212 -2.71 -13.07 6.51
C LYS A 212 -3.47 -11.76 6.41
N PHE A 213 -3.82 -11.16 7.54
CA PHE A 213 -4.67 -9.97 7.57
C PHE A 213 -4.04 -8.83 8.36
N VAL A 214 -4.32 -7.59 7.93
CA VAL A 214 -3.89 -6.37 8.62
C VAL A 214 -4.43 -6.36 10.06
N ASP A 215 -3.74 -5.68 10.97
CA ASP A 215 -4.20 -5.59 12.38
C ASP A 215 -5.39 -4.63 12.57
N PHE A 216 -5.46 -3.58 11.73
CA PHE A 216 -6.48 -2.54 11.75
C PHE A 216 -7.25 -2.55 10.42
N GLY A 217 -8.35 -3.31 10.30
CA GLY A 217 -8.99 -3.52 8.99
C GLY A 217 -10.49 -3.74 8.97
N ASN A 218 -11.22 -3.49 10.05
CA ASN A 218 -12.65 -3.83 10.12
C ASN A 218 -13.48 -2.96 9.17
N SER A 219 -13.40 -1.65 9.32
CA SER A 219 -14.06 -0.68 8.45
C SER A 219 -13.57 -0.80 7.02
N ALA A 220 -12.27 -1.08 6.82
CA ALA A 220 -11.71 -1.32 5.49
C ALA A 220 -12.32 -2.57 4.84
N THR A 221 -12.58 -3.63 5.63
CA THR A 221 -13.25 -4.84 5.15
C THR A 221 -14.68 -4.55 4.69
N GLU A 222 -15.44 -3.70 5.39
CA GLU A 222 -16.77 -3.28 4.94
C GLU A 222 -16.74 -2.62 3.56
N PHE A 223 -15.79 -1.71 3.34
CA PHE A 223 -15.61 -1.10 2.03
C PHE A 223 -15.18 -2.11 0.97
N ALA A 224 -14.22 -2.99 1.29
CA ALA A 224 -13.73 -4.01 0.37
C ALA A 224 -14.84 -4.98 -0.07
N ARG A 225 -15.76 -5.35 0.84
CA ARG A 225 -16.94 -6.18 0.51
C ARG A 225 -17.78 -5.54 -0.61
N LEU A 226 -17.97 -4.23 -0.58
CA LEU A 226 -18.69 -3.49 -1.61
C LEU A 226 -17.86 -3.38 -2.89
N HIS A 227 -16.58 -3.02 -2.78
CA HIS A 227 -15.68 -2.85 -3.93
C HIS A 227 -15.56 -4.13 -4.76
N PHE A 228 -15.24 -5.26 -4.12
CA PHE A 228 -15.09 -6.55 -4.79
C PHE A 228 -16.43 -7.23 -5.10
N ASN A 229 -17.57 -6.72 -4.60
CA ASN A 229 -18.85 -7.43 -4.61
C ASN A 229 -18.75 -8.82 -3.94
N CYS A 230 -18.20 -8.84 -2.72
CA CYS A 230 -18.06 -10.04 -1.91
C CYS A 230 -18.45 -9.81 -0.45
N SER A 231 -19.69 -10.09 -0.08
CA SER A 231 -20.17 -9.91 1.31
C SER A 231 -19.49 -10.81 2.34
N GLN A 232 -18.89 -11.93 1.91
CA GLN A 232 -18.25 -12.93 2.76
C GLN A 232 -16.74 -12.70 2.96
N LEU A 233 -16.22 -11.53 2.60
CA LEU A 233 -14.81 -11.21 2.83
C LEU A 233 -14.53 -11.12 4.33
N GLU A 234 -13.54 -11.86 4.81
CA GLU A 234 -13.23 -11.95 6.25
C GLU A 234 -12.41 -10.76 6.76
N GLY A 235 -11.49 -10.26 5.94
CA GLY A 235 -10.52 -9.23 6.33
C GLY A 235 -9.78 -8.66 5.11
N ILE A 236 -8.91 -7.68 5.36
CA ILE A 236 -8.00 -7.13 4.36
C ILE A 236 -6.69 -7.91 4.38
N GLU A 237 -6.37 -8.56 3.26
CA GLU A 237 -5.22 -9.45 3.12
C GLU A 237 -3.90 -8.67 2.99
N THR A 238 -2.88 -9.10 3.73
CA THR A 238 -1.53 -8.53 3.63
C THR A 238 -0.69 -9.31 2.66
N GLU A 239 0.31 -8.66 2.05
CA GLU A 239 1.28 -9.39 1.24
C GLU A 239 2.12 -10.31 2.14
N ARG A 240 2.77 -9.75 3.16
CA ARG A 240 3.74 -10.49 3.99
C ARG A 240 3.31 -10.58 5.45
N ALA A 241 4.06 -11.38 6.21
CA ALA A 241 3.85 -11.61 7.64
C ALA A 241 4.15 -10.39 8.53
N ASP A 242 4.92 -9.43 8.01
CA ASP A 242 5.16 -8.14 8.67
C ASP A 242 3.93 -7.23 8.66
N LYS A 243 2.90 -7.56 7.86
CA LYS A 243 1.65 -6.80 7.71
C LYS A 243 1.87 -5.36 7.28
N MET A 244 3.04 -5.07 6.70
CA MET A 244 3.43 -3.74 6.26
C MET A 244 2.84 -3.37 4.91
N HIS A 245 2.20 -4.28 4.18
CA HIS A 245 1.67 -4.00 2.85
C HIS A 245 0.38 -4.76 2.61
N LEU A 246 -0.51 -4.17 1.81
CA LEU A 246 -1.64 -4.85 1.20
C LEU A 246 -1.14 -5.88 0.20
N SER A 247 -1.91 -6.96 -0.02
CA SER A 247 -1.52 -7.94 -1.04
C SER A 247 -1.63 -7.37 -2.46
N GLU A 248 -0.53 -7.42 -3.21
CA GLU A 248 -0.48 -6.96 -4.61
C GLU A 248 -1.48 -7.73 -5.47
N TYR A 249 -1.60 -9.05 -5.27
CA TYR A 249 -2.57 -9.89 -5.97
C TYR A 249 -4.03 -9.43 -5.80
N ILE A 250 -4.41 -8.94 -4.61
CA ILE A 250 -5.81 -8.58 -4.31
C ILE A 250 -6.10 -7.11 -4.63
N PHE A 251 -5.14 -6.22 -4.35
CA PHE A 251 -5.36 -4.78 -4.37
C PHE A 251 -4.69 -4.09 -5.58
N GLY A 252 -3.78 -4.78 -6.28
CA GLY A 252 -3.11 -4.29 -7.47
C GLY A 252 -2.44 -2.95 -7.22
N ASN A 253 -2.76 -1.95 -8.02
CA ASN A 253 -2.17 -0.62 -7.93
C ASN A 253 -2.77 0.29 -6.83
N GLU A 254 -3.12 -0.28 -5.68
CA GLU A 254 -3.41 0.47 -4.46
C GLU A 254 -2.08 1.01 -3.88
N LEU A 255 -2.10 2.22 -3.33
CA LEU A 255 -0.89 2.90 -2.87
C LEU A 255 -0.07 2.11 -1.83
N MET A 256 -0.69 1.24 -1.02
CA MET A 256 -0.04 0.50 0.06
C MET A 256 0.25 -0.97 -0.27
N THR A 257 0.23 -1.36 -1.55
CA THR A 257 0.85 -2.63 -1.97
C THR A 257 2.38 -2.49 -2.03
N PRO A 258 3.15 -3.59 -2.05
CA PRO A 258 4.62 -3.51 -2.08
C PRO A 258 5.18 -3.04 -3.43
N ILE A 259 4.38 -3.10 -4.51
CA ILE A 259 4.80 -2.63 -5.83
C ILE A 259 4.13 -1.30 -6.14
N ILE A 260 4.90 -0.22 -6.08
CA ILE A 260 4.44 1.06 -6.63
C ILE A 260 4.52 0.99 -8.16
N SER A 261 3.36 1.08 -8.80
CA SER A 261 3.19 1.11 -10.23
C SER A 261 3.83 2.36 -10.83
N THR A 262 4.48 2.20 -11.97
CA THR A 262 4.93 3.33 -12.80
C THR A 262 3.78 3.97 -13.58
N SER A 263 2.60 3.36 -13.60
CA SER A 263 1.44 3.83 -14.36
C SER A 263 0.49 4.69 -13.55
N ALA A 264 0.02 4.20 -12.40
CA ALA A 264 -0.83 4.96 -11.47
C ALA A 264 -0.98 4.21 -10.15
N ASN A 265 -0.96 4.91 -9.01
CA ASN A 265 -1.21 4.35 -7.69
C ASN A 265 -2.28 5.17 -6.97
N PHE A 266 -3.20 4.49 -6.29
CA PHE A 266 -4.36 5.14 -5.70
C PHE A 266 -4.36 5.01 -4.18
N PHE A 267 -4.43 6.14 -3.47
CA PHE A 267 -4.76 6.15 -2.05
C PHE A 267 -6.27 5.95 -1.88
N THR A 268 -6.67 4.73 -1.56
CA THR A 268 -8.09 4.35 -1.56
C THR A 268 -8.73 4.39 -0.18
N GLU A 269 -10.04 4.20 -0.16
CA GLU A 269 -10.83 4.06 1.06
C GLU A 269 -10.37 2.86 1.92
N ILE A 270 -9.70 1.85 1.33
CA ILE A 270 -9.12 0.72 2.08
C ILE A 270 -7.99 1.23 2.98
N SER A 271 -6.95 1.80 2.39
CA SER A 271 -5.79 2.30 3.13
C SER A 271 -6.15 3.47 4.05
N ALA A 272 -7.10 4.33 3.65
CA ALA A 272 -7.60 5.41 4.49
C ALA A 272 -8.29 4.89 5.77
N ARG A 273 -9.14 3.86 5.65
CA ARG A 273 -9.83 3.27 6.80
C ARG A 273 -8.90 2.50 7.72
N ILE A 274 -7.91 1.80 7.17
CA ILE A 274 -6.84 1.16 7.95
C ILE A 274 -6.11 2.20 8.78
N LEU A 275 -5.72 3.33 8.17
CA LEU A 275 -5.03 4.40 8.88
C LEU A 275 -5.86 4.98 10.02
N GLU A 276 -7.16 5.22 9.82
CA GLU A 276 -8.03 5.76 10.89
C GLU A 276 -8.27 4.79 12.05
N GLU A 277 -8.17 3.49 11.79
CA GLU A 277 -8.22 2.45 12.82
C GLU A 277 -6.85 2.25 13.51
N THR A 278 -5.75 2.75 12.95
CA THR A 278 -4.43 2.71 13.59
C THR A 278 -4.38 3.64 14.79
N HIS A 279 -4.40 3.07 16.00
CA HIS A 279 -4.21 3.80 17.25
C HIS A 279 -3.83 2.88 18.43
N PHE A 280 -3.37 3.49 19.53
CA PHE A 280 -3.20 2.84 20.81
C PHE A 280 -4.12 3.49 21.86
N GLY A 281 -5.16 2.77 22.29
CA GLY A 281 -6.13 3.28 23.26
C GLY A 281 -7.50 3.59 22.63
N PRO A 282 -8.38 4.35 23.30
CA PRO A 282 -9.74 4.57 22.83
C PRO A 282 -9.87 5.65 21.74
N GLU A 283 -8.87 6.53 21.62
CA GLU A 283 -8.93 7.70 20.74
C GLU A 283 -8.25 7.45 19.39
N ARG A 284 -8.89 7.89 18.31
CA ARG A 284 -8.34 7.80 16.96
C ARG A 284 -7.25 8.84 16.74
N TRP A 285 -6.22 8.44 16.01
CA TRP A 285 -5.12 9.33 15.66
C TRP A 285 -5.37 10.16 14.40
N TYR A 286 -6.15 9.61 13.47
CA TYR A 286 -6.30 10.15 12.12
C TYR A 286 -7.77 10.29 11.73
N LEU A 287 -8.05 11.30 10.92
CA LEU A 287 -9.31 11.48 10.21
C LEU A 287 -9.00 11.89 8.77
N VAL A 288 -9.29 11.02 7.82
CA VAL A 288 -8.98 11.20 6.40
C VAL A 288 -10.15 11.89 5.69
N ASN A 289 -9.84 12.89 4.87
CA ASN A 289 -10.80 13.64 4.08
C ASN A 289 -11.40 12.74 2.98
N ARG A 290 -12.59 12.23 3.25
CA ARG A 290 -13.32 11.32 2.33
C ARG A 290 -13.62 11.89 0.97
N SER A 291 -13.74 13.21 0.82
CA SER A 291 -13.99 13.81 -0.49
C SER A 291 -12.80 13.63 -1.42
N ILE A 292 -11.57 13.78 -0.90
CA ILE A 292 -10.34 13.60 -1.66
C ILE A 292 -10.15 12.12 -2.01
N ILE A 293 -10.30 11.24 -1.02
CA ILE A 293 -10.17 9.79 -1.22
C ILE A 293 -11.21 9.25 -2.21
N ALA A 294 -12.46 9.73 -2.14
CA ALA A 294 -13.51 9.31 -3.06
C ALA A 294 -13.27 9.77 -4.50
N LEU A 295 -12.58 10.90 -4.71
CA LEU A 295 -12.22 11.35 -6.06
C LEU A 295 -11.10 10.49 -6.64
N GLU A 296 -10.04 10.25 -5.86
CA GLU A 296 -8.92 9.40 -6.30
C GLU A 296 -9.35 7.93 -6.48
N GLY A 297 -10.15 7.40 -5.55
CA GLY A 297 -10.64 6.02 -5.58
C GLY A 297 -11.68 5.71 -6.65
N ARG A 298 -12.22 6.71 -7.38
CA ARG A 298 -13.08 6.47 -8.56
C ARG A 298 -12.29 5.91 -9.74
N GLU A 299 -11.03 6.30 -9.85
CA GLU A 299 -10.12 5.87 -10.92
C GLU A 299 -9.55 4.48 -10.63
N TRP A 300 -9.54 4.06 -9.36
CA TRP A 300 -9.15 2.71 -8.96
C TRP A 300 -10.23 1.69 -9.33
N SER A 301 -9.99 0.98 -10.43
CA SER A 301 -10.91 0.01 -11.03
C SER A 301 -10.50 -1.45 -10.79
N TYR A 302 -9.27 -1.69 -10.33
CA TYR A 302 -8.75 -3.04 -10.06
C TYR A 302 -9.66 -3.79 -9.08
N GLY A 303 -9.99 -5.05 -9.37
CA GLY A 303 -10.81 -5.87 -8.48
C GLY A 303 -12.30 -5.51 -8.42
N ARG A 304 -12.73 -4.38 -8.98
CA ARG A 304 -14.09 -3.86 -8.77
C ARG A 304 -15.14 -4.80 -9.35
N GLY A 305 -15.95 -5.40 -8.48
CA GLY A 305 -16.99 -6.36 -8.84
C GLY A 305 -16.50 -7.73 -9.28
N TRP A 306 -15.23 -8.09 -9.05
CA TRP A 306 -14.67 -9.39 -9.49
C TRP A 306 -15.19 -10.59 -8.68
N GLY A 307 -15.84 -10.33 -7.54
CA GLY A 307 -16.58 -11.30 -6.75
C GLY A 307 -15.74 -12.09 -5.75
N CYS A 308 -16.40 -12.87 -4.90
CA CYS A 308 -15.75 -13.65 -3.84
C CYS A 308 -14.76 -14.69 -4.37
N GLU A 309 -15.01 -15.26 -5.54
CA GLU A 309 -14.15 -16.29 -6.13
C GLU A 309 -12.75 -15.75 -6.42
N PHE A 310 -12.65 -14.51 -6.90
CA PHE A 310 -11.37 -13.84 -7.15
C PHE A 310 -10.59 -13.63 -5.84
N VAL A 311 -11.27 -13.10 -4.81
CA VAL A 311 -10.61 -12.68 -3.57
C VAL A 311 -10.29 -13.86 -2.64
N LYS A 312 -11.06 -14.94 -2.69
CA LYS A 312 -11.00 -16.04 -1.70
C LYS A 312 -10.41 -17.33 -2.24
N ARG A 313 -10.43 -17.57 -3.55
CA ARG A 313 -9.95 -18.84 -4.15
C ARG A 313 -8.68 -18.64 -4.95
N SER A 314 -8.07 -19.75 -5.37
CA SER A 314 -6.97 -19.66 -6.31
C SER A 314 -7.47 -19.13 -7.66
N CYS A 315 -6.59 -18.43 -8.39
CA CYS A 315 -6.91 -17.99 -9.75
C CYS A 315 -7.28 -19.14 -10.68
N TYR A 316 -6.81 -20.36 -10.41
CA TYR A 316 -7.16 -21.55 -11.18
C TYR A 316 -8.59 -22.02 -10.92
N ASP A 317 -9.02 -22.03 -9.66
CA ASP A 317 -10.42 -22.31 -9.31
C ASP A 317 -11.36 -21.27 -9.92
N TYR A 318 -10.95 -19.99 -9.88
CA TYR A 318 -11.68 -18.91 -10.55
C TYR A 318 -11.79 -19.15 -12.06
N ILE A 319 -10.69 -19.44 -12.77
CA ILE A 319 -10.69 -19.71 -14.21
C ILE A 319 -11.61 -20.88 -14.53
N ASN A 320 -11.46 -22.01 -13.83
CA ASN A 320 -12.26 -23.21 -14.07
C ASN A 320 -13.75 -22.95 -13.86
N LEU A 321 -14.12 -22.25 -12.79
CA LEU A 321 -15.51 -21.90 -12.52
C LEU A 321 -16.08 -20.99 -13.61
N ARG A 322 -15.33 -19.96 -14.04
CA ARG A 322 -15.80 -19.02 -15.07
C ARG A 322 -15.96 -19.71 -16.42
N LEU A 323 -15.02 -20.58 -16.80
CA LEU A 323 -15.15 -21.41 -18.00
C LEU A 323 -16.38 -22.32 -17.94
N TRP A 324 -16.61 -23.01 -16.82
CA TRP A 324 -17.79 -23.86 -16.64
C TRP A 324 -19.11 -23.07 -16.74
N GLN A 325 -19.12 -21.83 -16.22
CA GLN A 325 -20.25 -20.91 -16.32
C GLN A 325 -20.40 -20.23 -17.69
N HIS A 326 -19.52 -20.52 -18.66
CA HIS A 326 -19.46 -19.82 -19.95
C HIS A 326 -19.35 -18.30 -19.77
N ARG A 327 -18.51 -17.87 -18.82
CA ARG A 327 -18.22 -16.46 -18.53
C ARG A 327 -16.75 -16.16 -18.85
N SER A 328 -16.46 -14.90 -19.15
CA SER A 328 -15.07 -14.46 -19.34
C SER A 328 -14.22 -14.76 -18.11
N THR A 329 -13.02 -15.28 -18.33
CA THR A 329 -12.02 -15.55 -17.29
C THR A 329 -11.25 -14.32 -16.84
N PHE A 330 -11.59 -13.14 -17.39
CA PHE A 330 -11.01 -11.86 -16.98
C PHE A 330 -10.92 -11.73 -15.44
N PRO A 331 -9.76 -11.34 -14.89
CA PRO A 331 -8.56 -10.82 -15.57
C PRO A 331 -7.52 -11.89 -15.97
N PHE A 332 -7.87 -13.17 -15.88
CA PHE A 332 -6.96 -14.28 -16.11
C PHE A 332 -7.11 -14.90 -17.51
N CYS A 333 -5.98 -15.26 -18.11
CA CYS A 333 -5.92 -16.06 -19.32
C CYS A 333 -6.07 -17.56 -19.01
N SER A 334 -6.82 -18.24 -19.86
CA SER A 334 -6.98 -19.69 -19.88
C SER A 334 -6.05 -20.35 -20.91
N THR A 335 -5.97 -21.68 -20.90
CA THR A 335 -5.28 -22.46 -21.94
C THR A 335 -5.76 -22.13 -23.36
N ALA A 336 -7.06 -21.81 -23.51
CA ALA A 336 -7.65 -21.45 -24.79
C ALA A 336 -7.14 -20.09 -25.29
N ASP A 337 -6.91 -19.14 -24.38
CA ASP A 337 -6.40 -17.80 -24.72
C ASP A 337 -4.95 -17.86 -25.22
N TYR A 338 -4.10 -18.66 -24.57
CA TYR A 338 -2.73 -18.88 -25.04
C TYR A 338 -2.66 -19.65 -26.37
N SER A 339 -3.67 -20.47 -26.67
CA SER A 339 -3.74 -21.23 -27.93
C SER A 339 -4.16 -20.38 -29.14
N LYS A 340 -4.66 -19.15 -28.91
CA LYS A 340 -4.97 -18.23 -30.01
C LYS A 340 -3.68 -17.75 -30.69
N PRO A 341 -3.71 -17.42 -32.00
CA PRO A 341 -2.53 -16.97 -32.74
C PRO A 341 -1.82 -15.75 -32.11
N ASP A 342 -2.59 -14.92 -31.41
CA ASP A 342 -2.10 -13.69 -30.80
C ASP A 342 -1.94 -13.81 -29.28
N ALA A 343 -2.18 -14.99 -28.70
CA ALA A 343 -2.09 -15.29 -27.26
C ALA A 343 -2.76 -14.24 -26.38
N SER A 344 -4.07 -14.03 -26.57
CA SER A 344 -4.81 -12.97 -25.90
C SER A 344 -6.17 -13.43 -25.36
N LEU A 345 -6.55 -12.83 -24.23
CA LEU A 345 -7.90 -12.88 -23.70
C LEU A 345 -8.75 -11.84 -24.43
N HIS A 346 -9.83 -12.29 -25.06
CA HIS A 346 -10.78 -11.41 -25.73
C HIS A 346 -11.92 -11.09 -24.78
N ILE A 347 -12.20 -9.80 -24.60
CA ILE A 347 -13.34 -9.31 -23.82
C ILE A 347 -14.27 -8.50 -24.73
N CYS A 348 -15.57 -8.76 -24.61
CA CYS A 348 -16.61 -8.04 -25.31
C CYS A 348 -17.46 -7.28 -24.30
N THR A 349 -17.69 -6.00 -24.56
CA THR A 349 -18.66 -5.16 -23.85
C THR A 349 -19.71 -4.67 -24.85
N PRO A 350 -20.85 -4.11 -24.39
CA PRO A 350 -21.83 -3.52 -25.31
C PRO A 350 -21.24 -2.47 -26.27
N SER A 351 -20.15 -1.81 -25.87
CA SER A 351 -19.58 -0.67 -26.59
C SER A 351 -18.29 -0.99 -27.34
N TYR A 352 -17.58 -2.06 -27.01
CA TYR A 352 -16.31 -2.40 -27.67
C TYR A 352 -15.86 -3.85 -27.43
N HIS A 353 -15.01 -4.33 -28.34
CA HIS A 353 -14.23 -5.55 -28.21
C HIS A 353 -12.75 -5.20 -27.96
N ARG A 354 -12.08 -5.92 -27.05
CA ARG A 354 -10.66 -5.71 -26.75
C ARG A 354 -9.94 -7.05 -26.60
N ALA A 355 -8.81 -7.18 -27.30
CA ALA A 355 -7.87 -8.27 -27.12
C ALA A 355 -6.79 -7.86 -26.11
N LEU A 356 -6.65 -8.61 -25.02
CA LEU A 356 -5.72 -8.36 -23.92
C LEU A 356 -4.65 -9.44 -23.93
N LYS A 357 -3.39 -9.07 -24.19
CA LYS A 357 -2.28 -10.03 -24.23
C LYS A 357 -2.13 -10.78 -22.91
N CYS A 358 -1.82 -12.07 -22.99
CA CYS A 358 -1.57 -12.89 -21.81
C CYS A 358 -0.13 -12.73 -21.32
N GLY A 359 0.05 -12.58 -20.01
CA GLY A 359 1.37 -12.52 -19.39
C GLY A 359 2.09 -13.86 -19.48
N HIS A 360 3.41 -13.83 -19.65
CA HIS A 360 4.27 -14.99 -19.48
C HIS A 360 5.71 -14.54 -19.20
N PHE A 361 6.41 -15.26 -18.34
CA PHE A 361 7.74 -14.89 -17.85
C PHE A 361 8.68 -16.08 -17.97
N THR A 362 9.97 -15.80 -17.89
CA THR A 362 10.97 -16.87 -17.77
C THR A 362 10.75 -17.58 -16.43
N MET A 363 10.85 -18.91 -16.41
CA MET A 363 10.74 -19.66 -15.16
C MET A 363 11.88 -19.31 -14.21
N ASP A 364 11.51 -19.01 -12.97
CA ASP A 364 12.41 -18.98 -11.83
C ASP A 364 11.89 -20.01 -10.80
N TYR A 365 12.66 -21.06 -10.53
CA TYR A 365 12.25 -22.12 -9.60
C TYR A 365 12.58 -21.80 -8.14
N GLU A 366 13.34 -20.73 -7.88
CA GLU A 366 13.72 -20.28 -6.55
C GLU A 366 12.76 -19.20 -6.02
N GLU A 367 12.11 -18.46 -6.91
CA GLU A 367 11.10 -17.47 -6.56
C GLU A 367 9.95 -18.10 -5.74
N ARG A 368 9.51 -17.43 -4.69
CA ARG A 368 8.37 -17.86 -3.86
C ARG A 368 7.47 -16.68 -3.59
N SER A 369 6.16 -16.89 -3.59
CA SER A 369 5.25 -15.87 -3.10
C SER A 369 5.28 -15.80 -1.58
N SER A 370 4.98 -14.62 -1.08
CA SER A 370 4.85 -14.29 0.34
C SER A 370 3.89 -15.21 1.12
N ASN A 371 2.85 -15.74 0.45
CA ASN A 371 1.85 -16.64 1.02
C ASN A 371 2.23 -18.13 0.90
N GLY A 372 3.42 -18.46 0.38
CA GLY A 372 3.98 -19.81 0.33
C GLY A 372 3.83 -20.57 -1.00
N LEU A 373 3.25 -19.96 -2.05
CA LEU A 373 3.20 -20.60 -3.36
C LEU A 373 4.58 -20.69 -3.99
N SER A 374 4.81 -21.83 -4.63
CA SER A 374 5.93 -22.06 -5.52
C SER A 374 5.48 -21.99 -6.98
N PRO A 375 6.33 -21.48 -7.88
CA PRO A 375 6.03 -21.39 -9.30
C PRO A 375 5.96 -22.79 -9.93
N HIS A 376 5.06 -22.93 -10.90
CA HIS A 376 4.99 -24.09 -11.77
C HIS A 376 5.16 -23.61 -13.22
N SER A 377 5.74 -24.47 -14.05
CA SER A 377 5.75 -24.24 -15.49
C SER A 377 4.34 -24.30 -16.06
N MET A 378 4.09 -23.53 -17.11
CA MET A 378 2.78 -23.45 -17.73
C MET A 378 2.27 -24.81 -18.23
N VAL A 379 3.14 -25.75 -18.61
CA VAL A 379 2.71 -27.11 -18.98
C VAL A 379 2.13 -27.91 -17.80
N ASN A 380 2.61 -27.67 -16.58
CA ASN A 380 2.08 -28.31 -15.37
C ASN A 380 0.79 -27.63 -14.87
N ILE A 381 0.63 -26.36 -15.24
CA ILE A 381 -0.53 -25.54 -14.90
C ILE A 381 -1.69 -25.79 -15.88
N PHE A 382 -1.37 -25.78 -17.18
CA PHE A 382 -2.29 -25.84 -18.31
C PHE A 382 -1.96 -27.04 -19.20
N PRO A 383 -2.62 -28.19 -18.99
CA PRO A 383 -2.50 -29.32 -19.90
C PRO A 383 -2.85 -28.91 -21.33
N GLY A 384 -1.96 -29.20 -22.29
CA GLY A 384 -2.16 -28.84 -23.70
C GLY A 384 -1.76 -27.40 -24.07
N ILE A 385 -1.03 -26.69 -23.21
CA ILE A 385 -0.46 -25.38 -23.56
C ILE A 385 0.45 -25.46 -24.81
N PRO A 386 0.46 -24.45 -25.70
CA PRO A 386 1.38 -24.43 -26.84
C PRO A 386 2.85 -24.57 -26.42
N PHE A 387 3.63 -25.33 -27.20
CA PHE A 387 5.01 -25.70 -26.88
C PHE A 387 5.90 -24.49 -26.51
N GLN A 388 5.73 -23.36 -27.20
CA GLN A 388 6.46 -22.12 -26.95
C GLN A 388 6.29 -21.52 -25.54
N PHE A 389 5.25 -21.91 -24.82
CA PHE A 389 4.97 -21.46 -23.45
C PHE A 389 5.28 -22.54 -22.41
N SER A 390 5.55 -23.79 -22.81
CA SER A 390 5.65 -24.94 -21.92
C SER A 390 6.62 -24.75 -20.75
N THR A 391 7.76 -24.11 -20.99
CA THR A 391 8.83 -23.85 -20.01
C THR A 391 8.79 -22.44 -19.41
N ARG A 392 7.67 -21.73 -19.54
CA ARG A 392 7.45 -20.39 -18.98
C ARG A 392 6.60 -20.47 -17.71
N MET A 393 6.59 -19.41 -16.91
CA MET A 393 5.59 -19.19 -15.85
C MET A 393 4.59 -18.12 -16.27
N PRO A 394 3.37 -18.10 -15.70
CA PRO A 394 2.36 -17.11 -16.09
C PRO A 394 2.69 -15.69 -15.60
N SER A 395 3.19 -15.55 -14.38
CA SER A 395 3.55 -14.27 -13.73
C SER A 395 4.54 -14.49 -12.58
N GLY A 396 4.93 -13.42 -11.87
CA GLY A 396 5.82 -13.49 -10.70
C GLY A 396 5.10 -13.70 -9.35
N SER A 397 5.88 -13.72 -8.27
CA SER A 397 5.48 -13.99 -6.89
C SER A 397 4.36 -13.08 -6.35
N GLU A 398 4.46 -11.77 -6.59
CA GLU A 398 3.53 -10.74 -6.10
C GLU A 398 2.11 -10.89 -6.71
N THR A 399 2.05 -11.50 -7.90
CA THR A 399 0.77 -11.87 -8.56
C THR A 399 0.46 -13.35 -8.41
N ARG A 400 1.12 -14.03 -7.46
CA ARG A 400 0.89 -15.43 -7.07
C ARG A 400 1.02 -16.42 -8.22
N PHE A 401 1.89 -16.12 -9.18
CA PHE A 401 2.10 -16.93 -10.39
C PHE A 401 0.80 -17.17 -11.19
N CYS A 402 -0.18 -16.28 -11.05
CA CYS A 402 -1.45 -16.37 -11.74
C CYS A 402 -1.36 -15.85 -13.17
N PRO A 403 -2.11 -16.44 -14.11
CA PRO A 403 -2.04 -16.11 -15.54
C PRO A 403 -2.78 -14.80 -15.86
N PHE A 404 -2.42 -13.70 -15.22
CA PHE A 404 -3.00 -12.40 -15.52
C PHE A 404 -2.74 -11.99 -16.97
N ILE A 405 -3.61 -11.12 -17.48
CA ILE A 405 -3.27 -10.30 -18.65
C ILE A 405 -1.95 -9.55 -18.41
N GLN A 406 -1.17 -9.37 -19.47
CA GLN A 406 0.14 -8.74 -19.44
C GLN A 406 0.10 -7.35 -18.83
N ALA A 407 -1.01 -6.62 -19.01
CA ALA A 407 -1.14 -5.28 -18.47
C ALA A 407 -1.03 -5.22 -16.93
N ILE A 408 -1.57 -6.24 -16.24
CA ILE A 408 -1.44 -6.36 -14.78
C ILE A 408 -0.06 -6.92 -14.43
N SER A 409 0.36 -8.04 -15.06
CA SER A 409 1.60 -8.71 -14.66
C SER A 409 2.88 -7.94 -14.99
N SER A 410 2.82 -6.98 -15.93
CA SER A 410 3.96 -6.18 -16.38
C SER A 410 3.84 -4.70 -16.02
N ASP A 411 2.96 -4.36 -15.07
CA ASP A 411 2.78 -3.00 -14.56
C ASP A 411 2.53 -1.93 -15.65
N THR A 412 1.65 -2.25 -16.62
CA THR A 412 1.27 -1.28 -17.66
C THR A 412 -0.08 -0.66 -17.36
N LEU A 413 -0.30 0.56 -17.84
CA LEU A 413 -1.52 1.31 -17.56
C LEU A 413 -2.75 0.49 -17.97
N PHE A 414 -3.57 0.17 -16.97
CA PHE A 414 -4.74 -0.66 -17.14
C PHE A 414 -5.94 -0.09 -16.39
N VAL A 415 -7.07 0.00 -17.09
CA VAL A 415 -8.37 0.32 -16.49
C VAL A 415 -9.27 -0.89 -16.66
N SER A 416 -9.73 -1.44 -15.53
CA SER A 416 -10.61 -2.59 -15.54
C SER A 416 -11.96 -2.20 -16.16
N PRO A 417 -12.49 -2.97 -17.13
CA PRO A 417 -13.90 -2.88 -17.49
C PRO A 417 -14.78 -3.22 -16.28
N ARG A 418 -16.03 -2.76 -16.29
CA ARG A 418 -17.05 -3.19 -15.33
C ARG A 418 -17.38 -4.64 -15.59
N MET A 419 -17.36 -5.48 -14.55
CA MET A 419 -17.54 -6.92 -14.71
C MET A 419 -18.89 -7.32 -15.30
N ASP A 420 -19.96 -6.59 -14.95
CA ASP A 420 -21.31 -6.86 -15.46
C ASP A 420 -21.44 -6.57 -16.97
N ASP A 421 -20.53 -5.76 -17.52
CA ASP A 421 -20.50 -5.41 -18.93
C ASP A 421 -19.65 -6.40 -19.75
N ILE A 422 -18.94 -7.35 -19.12
CA ILE A 422 -18.07 -8.30 -19.84
C ILE A 422 -18.86 -9.55 -20.21
N HIS A 423 -18.95 -9.79 -21.52
CA HIS A 423 -19.52 -11.00 -22.08
C HIS A 423 -18.43 -11.84 -22.79
N PRO A 424 -18.61 -13.17 -22.88
CA PRO A 424 -17.84 -13.98 -23.79
C PRO A 424 -17.98 -13.43 -25.22
N CYS A 425 -16.84 -13.29 -25.89
CA CYS A 425 -16.77 -13.35 -27.33
C CYS A 425 -16.63 -14.84 -27.71
#